data_AF-A0A2N5GXI5-F1
#
_entry.id   AF-A0A2N5GXI5-F1
#
_cell.length_a   1.000
_cell.length_b   1.000
_cell.length_c   1.000
_cell.angle_alpha   90.00
_cell.angle_beta   90.00
_cell.angle_gamma   90.00
#
_symmetry.space_group_name_H-M   'P 1'
#
loop_
_entity.id
_entity.type
_entity.pdbx_description
1 polymer ?
#
loop_
_entity_poly.entity_id
_entity_poly.type
_entity_poly.pdbx_seq_one_letter_code
_entity_poly.pdbx_strand_id
1 'polypeptide(L)'
;MIENPVFNQQSFTELNLIGFLLFLVIGGYSFLFSCAINDEKRALGAAAGLTVIFFGLNLVSKLSEDLSWIENITLFSLFNPQAIIRGAAALLPISTGLLMGALLLFGLSVVTFKNRDLPL
;
A
#
# COMPACT_ATOMS: atom_id res chain seq x y z
N MET A 1 11.48 3.43 -37.69
CA MET A 1 11.89 4.33 -36.59
C MET A 1 11.47 3.67 -35.30
N ILE A 2 12.42 3.09 -34.57
CA ILE A 2 12.17 2.59 -33.21
C ILE A 2 12.63 3.74 -32.32
N GLU A 3 11.67 4.52 -31.80
CA GLU A 3 11.94 5.51 -30.77
C GLU A 3 12.58 4.78 -29.59
N ASN A 4 13.84 5.10 -29.30
CA ASN A 4 14.47 4.69 -28.06
C ASN A 4 13.63 5.31 -26.93
N PRO A 5 13.03 4.54 -26.01
CA PRO A 5 12.42 5.15 -24.85
C PRO A 5 13.57 5.76 -24.05
N VAL A 6 13.72 7.08 -24.15
CA VAL A 6 14.61 7.84 -23.28
C VAL A 6 14.16 7.50 -21.87
N PHE A 7 14.97 6.73 -21.15
CA PHE A 7 14.69 6.33 -19.78
C PHE A 7 14.43 7.61 -18.98
N ASN A 8 13.16 7.88 -18.69
CA ASN A 8 12.78 9.09 -17.97
C ASN A 8 13.11 8.86 -16.49
N GLN A 9 14.27 9.34 -16.08
CA GLN A 9 14.77 9.20 -14.71
C GLN A 9 13.75 9.71 -13.68
N GLN A 10 13.00 10.77 -14.02
CA GLN A 10 11.99 11.35 -13.14
C GLN A 10 10.85 10.37 -12.88
N SER A 11 10.21 9.85 -13.94
CA SER A 11 9.13 8.87 -13.81
C SER A 11 9.58 7.58 -13.10
N PHE A 12 10.83 7.18 -13.28
CA PHE A 12 11.41 6.05 -12.56
C PHE A 12 11.53 6.33 -11.06
N THR A 13 12.09 7.48 -10.66
CA THR A 13 12.19 7.88 -9.26
C THR A 13 10.81 7.99 -8.60
N GLU A 14 9.84 8.56 -9.31
CA GLU A 14 8.46 8.70 -8.86
C GLU A 14 7.78 7.35 -8.61
N LEU A 15 7.93 6.41 -9.55
CA LEU A 15 7.35 5.07 -9.42
C LEU A 15 7.96 4.32 -8.23
N ASN A 16 9.27 4.44 -8.03
CA ASN A 16 9.95 3.84 -6.88
C ASN A 16 9.54 4.51 -5.56
N LEU A 17 9.37 5.84 -5.54
CA LEU A 17 8.95 6.57 -4.35
C LEU A 17 7.56 6.12 -3.90
N ILE A 18 6.58 6.10 -4.83
CA ILE A 18 5.22 5.69 -4.47
C ILE A 18 5.19 4.19 -4.13
N GLY A 19 5.97 3.35 -4.84
CA GLY A 19 6.13 1.95 -4.49
C GLY A 19 6.67 1.74 -3.08
N PHE A 20 7.70 2.50 -2.69
CA PHE A 20 8.26 2.49 -1.34
C PHE A 20 7.22 2.88 -0.28
N LEU A 21 6.44 3.94 -0.53
CA LEU A 21 5.37 4.37 0.37
C LEU A 21 4.27 3.32 0.51
N LEU A 22 3.93 2.63 -0.59
CA LEU A 22 2.97 1.54 -0.55
C LEU A 22 3.50 0.39 0.31
N PHE A 23 4.77 -0.02 0.14
CA PHE A 23 5.39 -1.03 1.01
C PHE A 23 5.46 -0.59 2.47
N LEU A 24 5.63 0.70 2.74
CA LEU A 24 5.60 1.24 4.11
C LEU A 24 4.22 1.03 4.76
N VAL A 25 3.14 1.24 4.02
CA VAL A 25 1.79 0.94 4.51
C VAL A 25 1.59 -0.57 4.73
N ILE A 26 2.09 -1.40 3.82
CA ILE A 26 2.10 -2.86 3.98
C ILE A 26 2.81 -3.28 5.26
N GLY A 27 4.00 -2.72 5.50
CA GLY A 27 4.74 -2.91 6.74
C GLY A 27 3.96 -2.44 7.97
N GLY A 28 3.26 -1.30 7.86
CA GLY A 28 2.46 -0.73 8.95
C GLY A 28 1.33 -1.66 9.44
N TYR A 29 0.49 -2.17 8.54
CA TYR A 29 -0.58 -3.10 8.96
C TYR A 29 -0.02 -4.49 9.30
N SER A 30 1.08 -4.92 8.67
CA SER A 30 1.75 -6.18 9.03
C SER A 30 2.26 -6.12 10.48
N PHE A 31 2.85 -4.98 10.85
CA PHE A 31 3.28 -4.70 12.21
C PHE A 31 2.08 -4.63 13.17
N LEU A 32 0.96 -4.02 12.75
CA LEU A 32 -0.27 -3.99 13.54
C LEU A 32 -0.77 -5.40 13.87
N PHE A 33 -0.84 -6.29 12.87
CA PHE A 33 -1.22 -7.68 13.09
C PHE A 33 -0.24 -8.42 13.99
N SER A 34 1.06 -8.16 13.85
CA SER A 34 2.08 -8.73 14.73
C SER A 34 1.93 -8.27 16.18
N CYS A 35 1.54 -7.02 16.43
CA CYS A 35 1.27 -6.54 17.79
C CYS A 35 -0.05 -7.10 18.36
N ALA A 36 -1.07 -7.25 17.51
CA ALA A 36 -2.41 -7.70 17.91
C ALA A 36 -2.52 -9.22 18.13
N ILE A 37 -1.76 -10.02 17.39
CA ILE A 37 -1.85 -11.49 17.38
C ILE A 37 -0.56 -12.09 17.95
N ASN A 38 -0.68 -12.94 18.98
CA ASN A 38 0.48 -13.61 19.60
C ASN A 38 1.10 -14.72 18.75
N ASP A 39 0.27 -15.40 17.97
CA ASP A 39 0.71 -16.49 17.13
C ASP A 39 1.31 -15.92 15.84
N GLU A 40 2.62 -16.07 15.69
CA GLU A 40 3.38 -15.56 14.54
C GLU A 40 2.81 -16.04 13.21
N LYS A 41 2.45 -17.32 13.11
CA LYS A 41 1.92 -17.91 11.86
C LYS A 41 0.57 -17.31 11.51
N ARG A 42 -0.29 -17.07 12.51
CA ARG A 42 -1.58 -16.40 12.32
C ARG A 42 -1.42 -14.93 11.96
N ALA A 43 -0.50 -14.21 12.60
CA ALA A 43 -0.23 -12.81 12.29
C ALA A 43 0.27 -12.65 10.84
N LEU A 44 1.23 -13.48 10.45
CA LEU A 44 1.82 -13.48 9.12
C LEU A 44 0.79 -13.91 8.05
N GLY A 45 -0.03 -14.92 8.35
CA GLY A 45 -1.13 -15.35 7.49
C GLY A 45 -2.21 -14.27 7.31
N ALA A 46 -2.56 -13.54 8.37
CA ALA A 46 -3.52 -12.44 8.30
C ALA A 46 -3.00 -11.28 7.45
N ALA A 47 -1.76 -10.86 7.66
CA ALA A 47 -1.11 -9.81 6.88
C ALA A 47 -1.01 -10.21 5.40
N ALA A 48 -0.49 -11.40 5.09
CA ALA A 48 -0.36 -11.91 3.73
C ALA A 48 -1.72 -12.08 3.05
N GLY A 49 -2.72 -12.61 3.77
CA GLY A 49 -4.08 -12.76 3.27
C GLY A 49 -4.71 -11.42 2.92
N LEU A 50 -4.54 -10.41 3.77
CA LEU A 50 -5.02 -9.06 3.49
C LEU A 50 -4.35 -8.46 2.25
N THR A 51 -3.03 -8.63 2.10
CA THR A 51 -2.29 -8.19 0.90
C THR A 51 -2.84 -8.85 -0.37
N VAL A 52 -3.06 -10.17 -0.34
CA VAL A 52 -3.56 -10.93 -1.48
C VAL A 52 -4.98 -10.51 -1.85
N ILE A 53 -5.85 -10.31 -0.85
CA ILE A 53 -7.22 -9.83 -1.07
C ILE A 53 -7.19 -8.44 -1.72
N PHE A 54 -6.41 -7.51 -1.18
CA PHE A 54 -6.30 -6.17 -1.75
C PHE A 54 -5.74 -6.16 -3.17
N PHE A 55 -4.74 -7.00 -3.45
CA PHE A 55 -4.21 -7.17 -4.80
C PHE A 55 -5.25 -7.76 -5.76
N GLY A 56 -5.96 -8.81 -5.32
CA GLY A 56 -7.02 -9.45 -6.10
C GLY A 56 -8.16 -8.48 -6.43
N LEU A 57 -8.61 -7.68 -5.44
CA LEU A 57 -9.61 -6.65 -5.65
C LEU A 57 -9.14 -5.58 -6.64
N ASN A 58 -7.88 -5.14 -6.54
CA ASN A 58 -7.29 -4.18 -7.49
C ASN A 58 -7.22 -4.75 -8.92
N LEU A 59 -6.94 -6.05 -9.05
CA LEU A 59 -6.92 -6.70 -10.34
C LEU A 59 -8.32 -6.79 -10.92
N VAL A 60 -9.31 -7.23 -10.14
CA VAL A 60 -10.71 -7.35 -10.58
C VAL A 60 -11.31 -5.99 -10.93
N SER A 61 -11.04 -4.94 -10.16
CA SER A 61 -11.55 -3.59 -10.44
C SER A 61 -11.03 -3.04 -11.78
N LYS A 62 -9.85 -3.47 -12.22
CA LYS A 62 -9.28 -3.11 -13.54
C LYS A 62 -9.87 -3.92 -14.69
N LEU A 63 -10.56 -5.02 -14.44
CA LEU A 63 -11.15 -5.89 -15.47
C LEU A 63 -12.62 -5.54 -15.77
N SER A 64 -13.32 -4.85 -14.88
CA SER A 64 -14.73 -4.46 -15.05
C SER A 64 -14.98 -3.02 -14.64
N GLU A 65 -15.61 -2.23 -15.51
CA GLU A 65 -16.06 -0.87 -15.23
C GLU A 65 -17.08 -0.80 -14.08
N ASP A 66 -17.95 -1.81 -13.94
CA ASP A 66 -18.95 -1.88 -12.85
C ASP A 66 -18.34 -2.00 -11.45
N LEU A 67 -17.08 -2.44 -11.35
CA LEU A 67 -16.35 -2.55 -10.07
C LEU A 67 -15.31 -1.44 -9.86
N SER A 68 -15.32 -0.39 -10.69
CA SER A 68 -14.46 0.79 -10.54
C SER A 68 -14.63 1.50 -9.19
N TRP A 69 -15.80 1.37 -8.54
CA TRP A 69 -16.02 1.92 -7.19
C TRP A 69 -15.18 1.21 -6.11
N ILE A 70 -14.82 -0.07 -6.31
CA ILE A 70 -13.96 -0.84 -5.41
C ILE A 70 -12.52 -0.32 -5.46
N GLU A 71 -12.11 0.28 -6.57
CA GLU A 71 -10.79 0.89 -6.69
C GLU A 71 -10.58 1.87 -5.51
N ASN A 72 -11.51 2.79 -5.27
CA ASN A 72 -11.44 3.78 -4.19
C ASN A 72 -11.33 3.21 -2.77
N ILE A 73 -11.66 1.93 -2.56
CA ILE A 73 -11.59 1.25 -1.25
C ILE A 73 -10.22 0.58 -1.05
N THR A 74 -9.49 0.31 -2.12
CA THR A 74 -8.21 -0.39 -2.06
C THR A 74 -7.03 0.55 -1.90
N LEU A 75 -6.10 0.18 -1.02
CA LEU A 75 -4.81 0.86 -0.82
C LEU A 75 -3.99 0.99 -2.12
N PHE A 76 -4.24 0.07 -3.07
CA PHE A 76 -3.60 0.00 -4.37
C PHE A 76 -4.20 0.92 -5.44
N SER A 77 -5.38 1.53 -5.22
CA SER A 77 -5.94 2.49 -6.18
C SER A 77 -5.15 3.79 -6.25
N LEU A 78 -4.58 4.19 -5.12
CA LEU A 78 -3.64 5.31 -5.06
C LEU A 78 -2.35 5.03 -5.85
N PHE A 79 -2.03 3.76 -6.13
CA PHE A 79 -0.88 3.36 -6.94
C PHE A 79 -1.30 3.04 -8.38
N ASN A 80 -1.29 4.06 -9.24
CA ASN A 80 -1.52 3.93 -10.67
C ASN A 80 -0.24 4.20 -11.48
N PRO A 81 0.57 3.16 -11.77
CA PRO A 81 1.81 3.29 -12.54
C PRO A 81 1.61 3.92 -13.92
N GLN A 82 0.49 3.65 -14.58
CA GLN A 82 0.19 4.20 -15.90
C GLN A 82 0.00 5.72 -15.85
N ALA A 83 -0.70 6.22 -14.82
CA ALA A 83 -0.89 7.66 -14.63
C ALA A 83 0.41 8.37 -14.24
N ILE A 84 1.27 7.71 -13.44
CA ILE A 84 2.58 8.24 -13.02
C ILE A 84 3.52 8.36 -14.23
N ILE A 85 3.63 7.31 -15.05
CA ILE A 85 4.49 7.30 -16.24
C ILE A 85 4.01 8.33 -17.28
N ARG A 86 2.70 8.58 -17.38
CA ARG A 86 2.12 9.59 -18.28
C ARG A 86 2.20 11.02 -17.72
N GLY A 87 2.71 11.23 -16.51
CA GLY A 87 2.75 12.54 -15.84
C GLY A 87 1.38 13.11 -15.47
N ALA A 88 0.33 12.28 -15.50
CA ALA A 88 -1.05 12.69 -15.21
C ALA A 88 -1.45 12.42 -13.74
N ALA A 89 -0.58 11.77 -12.96
CA ALA A 89 -0.82 11.49 -11.55
C ALA A 89 -0.54 12.71 -10.68
N ALA A 90 -1.45 13.03 -9.76
CA ALA A 90 -1.20 14.00 -8.71
C ALA A 90 -0.31 13.35 -7.62
N LEU A 91 1.01 13.38 -7.83
CA LEU A 91 1.98 12.70 -6.95
C LEU A 91 1.92 13.19 -5.49
N LEU A 92 1.83 14.50 -5.28
CA LEU A 92 1.80 15.09 -3.94
C LEU A 92 0.68 14.52 -3.04
N PRO A 93 -0.61 14.59 -3.43
CA PRO A 93 -1.69 14.06 -2.57
C PRO A 93 -1.58 12.55 -2.36
N ILE A 94 -1.17 11.80 -3.39
CA ILE A 94 -0.97 10.34 -3.31
C ILE A 94 0.11 10.01 -2.28
N SER A 95 1.28 10.63 -2.39
CA SER A 95 2.39 10.41 -1.47
C SER A 95 2.06 10.86 -0.05
N THR A 96 1.42 12.01 0.13
CA THR A 96 1.01 12.45 1.48
C THR A 96 -0.02 11.52 2.10
N GLY A 97 -0.98 11.02 1.32
CA GLY A 97 -2.00 10.09 1.80
C GLY A 97 -1.41 8.74 2.24
N LEU A 98 -0.52 8.16 1.43
CA LEU A 98 0.18 6.93 1.78
C LEU A 98 1.07 7.10 3.01
N LEU A 99 1.81 8.21 3.10
CA LEU A 99 2.67 8.50 4.25
C LEU A 99 1.86 8.65 5.54
N MET A 100 0.76 9.44 5.49
CA MET A 100 -0.15 9.58 6.63
C MET A 100 -0.77 8.24 7.04
N GLY A 101 -1.23 7.44 6.07
CA GLY A 101 -1.78 6.11 6.33
C GLY A 101 -0.78 5.18 7.01
N ALA A 102 0.47 5.19 6.55
CA ALA A 102 1.55 4.43 7.18
C ALA A 102 1.79 4.88 8.63
N LEU A 103 1.94 6.19 8.87
CA LEU A 103 2.16 6.74 10.22
C LEU A 103 1.00 6.41 11.17
N LEU A 104 -0.25 6.49 10.70
CA LEU A 104 -1.42 6.12 11.47
C LEU A 104 -1.40 4.64 11.85
N LEU A 105 -1.10 3.75 10.90
CA LEU A 105 -0.97 2.31 11.15
C LEU A 105 0.13 2.02 12.15
N PHE A 106 1.32 2.57 11.97
CA PHE A 106 2.42 2.39 12.93
C PHE A 106 2.08 2.94 14.31
N GLY A 107 1.44 4.11 14.40
CA GLY A 107 0.95 4.67 15.66
C GLY A 107 -0.06 3.76 16.35
N LEU A 108 -1.03 3.23 15.60
CA LEU A 108 -2.01 2.26 16.11
C LEU A 108 -1.33 0.97 16.59
N SER A 109 -0.31 0.48 15.88
CA SER A 109 0.47 -0.69 16.29
C SER A 109 1.16 -0.47 17.63
N VAL A 110 1.81 0.68 17.81
CA VAL A 110 2.47 1.05 19.07
C VAL A 110 1.47 1.16 20.22
N VAL A 111 0.32 1.79 20.00
CA VAL A 111 -0.74 1.90 21.03
C VAL A 111 -1.30 0.52 21.38
N THR A 112 -1.58 -0.31 20.37
CA THR A 112 -2.08 -1.68 20.56
C THR A 112 -1.08 -2.52 21.34
N PHE A 113 0.21 -2.41 21.02
CA PHE A 113 1.28 -3.11 21.74
C PHE A 113 1.39 -2.65 23.20
N LYS A 114 1.35 -1.34 23.46
CA LYS A 114 1.47 -0.77 24.81
C LYS A 114 0.31 -1.17 25.74
N ASN A 115 -0.90 -1.30 25.19
CA ASN A 115 -2.07 -1.71 25.96
C ASN A 115 -2.11 -3.23 26.25
N ARG A 116 -1.20 -4.01 25.66
CA ARG A 116 -1.03 -5.40 26.04
C ARG A 116 -0.10 -5.43 27.25
N ASP A 117 -0.67 -5.64 28.43
CA ASP A 117 0.11 -6.10 29.58
C ASP A 117 0.86 -7.35 29.15
N LEU A 118 2.19 -7.27 29.04
CA LEU A 118 3.01 -8.47 29.05
C LEU A 118 2.95 -8.97 30.50
N PRO A 119 2.27 -10.09 30.82
CA PRO A 119 2.51 -10.73 32.09
C PRO A 119 3.98 -11.13 32.12
N LEU A 120 4.72 -10.51 33.04
CA LEU A 120 6.10 -10.87 33.38
C LEU A 120 6.18 -12.33 33.84
#